data_AF-A0A1S6HU03-F1
#
_entry.id   AF-A0A1S6HU03-F1
#
_cell.length_a   1.000
_cell.length_b   1.000
_cell.length_c   1.000
_cell.angle_alpha   90.00
_cell.angle_beta   90.00
_cell.angle_gamma   90.00
#
_symmetry.space_group_name_H-M   'P 1'
#
loop_
_entity.id
_entity.type
_entity.pdbx_description
1 polymer ?
#
loop_
_entity_poly.entity_id
_entity_poly.type
_entity_poly.pdbx_seq_one_letter_code
_entity_poly.pdbx_strand_id
1 'polypeptide(L)'
;MSRKLTTSLLLITSLISFSSFSANNPDDNLSDVFNVDRIVSENVELNFTNDGDVEPKISDFIVVNYVLMSNEKGDRRAVVTLENQSSGSRIFKSEQIMALMGDGRRISPHGYKQKFKRGESISMTLSFGNHKTPILQIYTRQ
;
A
#
# COMPACT_ATOMS: atom_id res chain seq x y z
N MET A 1 51.02 -54.22 -20.80
CA MET A 1 49.85 -54.57 -19.98
C MET A 1 50.36 -54.95 -18.59
N SER A 2 50.38 -54.01 -17.62
CA SER A 2 50.73 -54.28 -16.22
C SER A 2 50.11 -53.21 -15.33
N ARG A 3 49.70 -53.63 -14.13
CA ARG A 3 48.58 -53.13 -13.33
C ARG A 3 48.97 -52.00 -12.37
N LYS A 4 48.10 -50.98 -12.41
CA LYS A 4 47.63 -50.03 -11.38
C LYS A 4 48.40 -49.97 -10.05
N LEU A 5 49.07 -48.83 -9.91
CA LEU A 5 49.33 -48.01 -8.73
C LEU A 5 48.70 -48.51 -7.43
N THR A 6 49.60 -48.91 -6.53
CA THR A 6 49.52 -48.76 -5.08
C THR A 6 48.78 -47.50 -4.65
N THR A 7 47.92 -47.60 -3.64
CA THR A 7 48.05 -46.94 -2.32
C THR A 7 46.73 -47.13 -1.57
N SER A 8 46.70 -48.15 -0.70
CA SER A 8 45.61 -48.43 0.22
C SER A 8 46.11 -48.14 1.64
N LEU A 9 45.88 -46.93 2.17
CA LEU A 9 45.75 -46.68 3.61
C LEU A 9 45.27 -45.24 3.93
N LEU A 10 44.06 -45.13 4.49
CA LEU A 10 43.59 -44.14 5.46
C LEU A 10 43.87 -42.63 5.25
N LEU A 11 42.86 -41.87 4.83
CA LEU A 11 42.60 -40.48 5.24
C LEU A 11 41.10 -40.17 5.00
N ILE A 12 40.24 -40.33 6.01
CA ILE A 12 39.84 -39.29 6.97
C ILE A 12 38.97 -38.21 6.31
N THR A 13 37.66 -38.35 6.55
CA THR A 13 36.65 -37.29 6.76
C THR A 13 37.11 -35.84 6.56
N SER A 14 36.77 -35.24 5.43
CA SER A 14 36.77 -33.78 5.16
C SER A 14 36.43 -33.65 3.67
N LEU A 15 35.48 -32.88 3.15
CA LEU A 15 34.79 -31.71 3.66
C LEU A 15 33.58 -31.56 2.72
N ILE A 16 32.42 -32.10 3.10
CA ILE A 16 31.17 -31.69 2.47
C ILE A 16 30.82 -30.34 3.08
N SER A 17 31.49 -29.28 2.62
CA SER A 17 31.08 -27.91 2.89
C SER A 17 29.91 -27.59 1.96
N PHE A 18 28.73 -28.16 2.26
CA PHE A 18 27.50 -27.47 1.90
C PHE A 18 27.46 -26.24 2.80
N SER A 19 28.02 -25.14 2.31
CA SER A 19 27.68 -23.81 2.80
C SER A 19 26.19 -23.63 2.52
N SER A 20 25.37 -24.01 3.49
CA SER A 20 24.00 -23.54 3.59
C SER A 20 24.08 -22.03 3.76
N PHE A 21 24.14 -21.31 2.64
CA PHE A 21 23.85 -19.88 2.63
C PHE A 21 22.36 -19.79 2.97
N SER A 22 22.06 -19.68 4.27
CA SER A 22 20.75 -19.26 4.71
C SER A 22 20.62 -17.82 4.24
N ALA A 23 19.96 -17.66 3.09
CA ALA A 23 19.51 -16.36 2.63
C ALA A 23 18.49 -15.86 3.64
N ASN A 24 18.96 -15.19 4.69
CA ASN A 24 18.11 -14.34 5.50
C ASN A 24 17.62 -13.25 4.56
N ASN A 25 16.45 -13.45 3.94
CA ASN A 25 15.74 -12.36 3.29
C ASN A 25 15.41 -11.35 4.39
N PRO A 26 15.98 -10.15 4.38
CA PRO A 26 15.74 -9.15 5.42
C PRO A 26 14.25 -8.75 5.51
N ASP A 27 13.45 -9.08 4.50
CA ASP A 27 12.03 -8.77 4.38
C ASP A 27 11.11 -9.64 5.26
N ASP A 28 11.58 -10.77 5.81
CA ASP A 28 10.74 -11.71 6.58
C ASP A 28 10.42 -11.24 8.01
N ASN A 29 11.06 -10.15 8.47
CA ASN A 29 10.82 -9.56 9.80
C ASN A 29 9.80 -8.41 9.79
N LEU A 30 9.26 -8.01 8.64
CA LEU A 30 8.29 -6.91 8.57
C LEU A 30 6.89 -7.45 8.89
N SER A 31 6.21 -6.83 9.85
CA SER A 31 4.88 -7.28 10.27
C SER A 31 3.78 -6.96 9.24
N ASP A 32 2.82 -7.89 9.07
CA ASP A 32 1.59 -7.67 8.30
C ASP A 32 0.51 -6.92 9.10
N VAL A 33 0.82 -6.56 10.34
CA VAL A 33 -0.11 -5.86 11.24
C VAL A 33 -0.18 -4.38 10.83
N PHE A 34 -1.40 -3.91 10.59
CA PHE A 34 -1.63 -2.49 10.30
C PHE A 34 -1.67 -1.68 11.59
N ASN A 35 -0.93 -0.58 11.58
CA ASN A 35 -1.00 0.48 12.56
C ASN A 35 -1.91 1.58 12.03
N VAL A 36 -2.61 2.28 12.92
CA VAL A 36 -3.34 3.50 12.59
C VAL A 36 -2.36 4.66 12.60
N ASP A 37 -2.25 5.36 11.48
CA ASP A 37 -1.35 6.50 11.35
C ASP A 37 -1.98 7.72 12.03
N ARG A 38 -1.20 8.41 12.87
CA ARG A 38 -1.66 9.62 13.57
C ARG A 38 -1.80 10.76 12.57
N ILE A 39 -3.03 11.24 12.37
CA ILE A 39 -3.29 12.42 11.53
C ILE A 39 -2.89 13.68 12.30
N VAL A 40 -2.08 14.53 11.67
CA VAL A 40 -1.77 15.89 12.14
C VAL A 40 -2.92 16.80 11.71
N SER A 41 -3.47 17.57 12.66
CA SER A 41 -4.52 18.62 12.58
C SER A 41 -5.34 18.75 11.28
N GLU A 42 -6.66 18.87 11.41
CA GLU A 42 -7.63 19.08 10.30
C GLU A 42 -7.32 20.29 9.39
N ASN A 43 -6.41 21.19 9.76
CA ASN A 43 -6.09 22.44 9.04
C ASN A 43 -4.66 22.50 8.48
N VAL A 44 -4.04 21.37 8.13
CA VAL A 44 -2.71 21.38 7.49
C VAL A 44 -2.86 21.73 6.01
N GLU A 45 -2.24 22.84 5.60
CA GLU A 45 -2.14 23.24 4.19
C GLU A 45 -0.94 22.53 3.53
N LEU A 46 -1.21 21.71 2.50
CA LEU A 46 -0.20 20.91 1.79
C LEU A 46 -0.07 21.37 0.33
N ASN A 47 0.96 22.17 0.05
CA ASN A 47 1.16 22.81 -1.26
C ASN A 47 2.21 22.10 -2.13
N PHE A 48 2.00 20.81 -2.42
CA PHE A 48 2.82 20.06 -3.37
C PHE A 48 2.50 20.47 -4.81
N THR A 49 3.51 20.58 -5.68
CA THR A 49 3.30 20.82 -7.11
C THR A 49 2.43 19.72 -7.73
N ASN A 50 1.71 20.06 -8.80
CA ASN A 50 0.87 19.13 -9.57
C ASN A 50 1.07 19.32 -11.07
N ASP A 51 2.33 19.29 -11.51
CA ASP A 51 2.68 19.63 -12.89
C ASP A 51 2.01 18.72 -13.94
N GLY A 52 1.61 17.50 -13.52
CA GLY A 52 0.88 16.54 -14.34
C GLY A 52 -0.65 16.66 -14.28
N ASP A 53 -1.19 17.63 -13.54
CA ASP A 53 -2.64 17.84 -13.32
C ASP A 53 -3.37 16.55 -12.93
N VAL A 54 -2.73 15.76 -12.06
CA VAL A 54 -3.27 14.48 -11.61
C VAL A 54 -4.29 14.76 -10.53
N GLU A 55 -5.58 14.57 -10.81
CA GLU A 55 -6.66 14.83 -9.87
C GLU A 55 -7.73 13.73 -9.90
N PRO A 56 -8.51 13.56 -8.81
CA PRO A 56 -9.66 12.66 -8.81
C PRO A 56 -10.63 13.01 -9.96
N LYS A 57 -11.27 12.00 -10.55
CA LYS A 57 -12.37 12.25 -11.48
C LYS A 57 -13.51 12.95 -10.74
N ILE A 58 -14.06 13.99 -11.38
CA ILE A 58 -15.18 14.78 -10.87
C ILE A 58 -16.35 13.85 -10.50
N SER A 59 -16.93 14.06 -9.31
CA SER A 59 -18.05 13.28 -8.83
C SER A 59 -18.84 13.99 -7.72
N ASP A 60 -20.07 13.54 -7.50
CA ASP A 60 -20.93 14.01 -6.40
C ASP A 60 -20.53 13.43 -5.02
N PHE A 61 -19.37 12.79 -4.89
CA PHE A 61 -18.92 12.18 -3.64
C PHE A 61 -18.03 13.13 -2.84
N ILE A 62 -18.26 13.18 -1.52
CA ILE A 62 -17.38 13.88 -0.58
C ILE A 62 -16.75 12.90 0.40
N VAL A 63 -15.52 13.20 0.83
CA VAL A 63 -14.89 12.53 1.97
C VAL A 63 -15.39 13.16 3.25
N VAL A 64 -16.14 12.41 4.06
CA VAL A 64 -16.64 12.90 5.36
C VAL A 64 -15.54 12.79 6.41
N ASN A 65 -14.89 11.64 6.48
CA ASN A 65 -13.76 11.39 7.36
C ASN A 65 -12.95 10.19 6.84
N TYR A 66 -11.72 10.06 7.32
CA TYR A 66 -10.91 8.88 7.05
C TYR A 66 -9.95 8.56 8.20
N VAL A 67 -9.53 7.31 8.27
CA VAL A 67 -8.48 6.80 9.15
C VAL A 67 -7.42 6.17 8.28
N LEU A 68 -6.20 6.69 8.37
CA LEU A 68 -5.04 6.18 7.63
C LEU A 68 -4.44 4.99 8.37
N MET A 69 -4.01 3.99 7.61
CA MET A 69 -3.42 2.78 8.15
C MET A 69 -2.23 2.35 7.31
N SER A 70 -1.19 1.86 7.99
CA SER A 70 -0.03 1.31 7.32
C SER A 70 0.66 0.19 8.07
N ASN A 71 1.49 -0.58 7.38
CA ASN A 71 2.35 -1.60 7.99
C ASN A 71 3.83 -1.39 7.61
N GLU A 72 4.69 -2.19 8.22
CA GLU A 72 6.14 -2.09 8.03
C GLU A 72 6.59 -2.56 6.64
N LYS A 73 5.78 -3.39 5.97
CA LYS A 73 5.99 -3.77 4.56
C LYS A 73 5.75 -2.62 3.60
N GLY A 74 5.11 -1.53 4.04
CA GLY A 74 4.80 -0.36 3.22
C GLY A 74 3.40 -0.36 2.65
N ASP A 75 2.52 -1.29 3.02
CA ASP A 75 1.13 -1.25 2.57
C ASP A 75 0.43 -0.03 3.15
N ARG A 76 -0.29 0.68 2.29
CA ARG A 76 -1.06 1.88 2.64
C ARG A 76 -2.54 1.61 2.41
N ARG A 77 -3.33 1.77 3.46
CA ARG A 77 -4.78 1.61 3.43
C ARG A 77 -5.44 2.79 4.13
N ALA A 78 -6.72 3.00 3.86
CA ALA A 78 -7.52 3.92 4.62
C ALA A 78 -8.93 3.35 4.83
N VAL A 79 -9.48 3.51 6.02
CA VAL A 79 -10.93 3.43 6.20
C VAL A 79 -11.48 4.80 5.87
N VAL A 80 -12.32 4.89 4.84
CA VAL A 80 -12.86 6.17 4.35
C VAL A 80 -14.38 6.12 4.44
N THR A 81 -14.97 7.16 5.01
CA THR A 81 -16.42 7.40 4.93
C THR A 81 -16.68 8.36 3.79
N LEU A 82 -17.42 7.90 2.78
CA LEU A 82 -17.88 8.73 1.67
C LEU A 82 -19.37 8.98 1.79
N GLU A 83 -19.82 10.14 1.30
CA GLU A 83 -21.24 10.50 1.18
C GLU A 83 -21.58 10.86 -0.27
N ASN A 84 -22.74 10.39 -0.76
CA ASN A 84 -23.28 10.77 -2.07
C ASN A 84 -24.16 12.03 -1.98
N GLN A 85 -23.64 13.17 -2.40
CA GLN A 85 -24.36 14.45 -2.42
C GLN A 85 -25.34 14.61 -3.60
N SER A 86 -25.38 13.66 -4.54
CA SER A 86 -26.28 13.76 -5.68
C SER A 86 -27.74 13.57 -5.28
N SER A 87 -28.66 14.06 -6.11
CA SER A 87 -30.11 13.88 -5.92
C SER A 87 -30.62 12.45 -6.14
N GLY A 88 -29.76 11.53 -6.59
CA GLY A 88 -30.12 10.15 -6.93
C GLY A 88 -29.09 9.13 -6.48
N SER A 89 -29.21 7.90 -6.97
CA SER A 89 -28.18 6.87 -6.70
C SER A 89 -26.96 7.08 -7.60
N ARG A 90 -25.77 6.71 -7.08
CA ARG A 90 -24.50 6.75 -7.80
C ARG A 90 -23.69 5.50 -7.51
N ILE A 91 -22.76 5.18 -8.41
CA ILE A 91 -21.75 4.14 -8.19
C ILE A 91 -20.42 4.86 -8.04
N PHE A 92 -19.86 4.78 -6.84
CA PHE A 92 -18.50 5.18 -6.57
C PHE A 92 -17.51 4.25 -7.30
N LYS A 93 -16.46 4.82 -7.87
CA LYS A 93 -15.34 4.11 -8.48
C LYS A 93 -14.02 4.69 -7.98
N SER A 94 -12.98 3.85 -7.87
CA SER A 94 -11.66 4.25 -7.35
C SER A 94 -11.06 5.51 -7.96
N GLU A 95 -11.32 5.81 -9.23
CA GLU A 95 -10.75 7.00 -9.89
C GLU A 95 -11.34 8.32 -9.37
N GLN A 96 -12.42 8.28 -8.59
CA GLN A 96 -13.10 9.45 -8.02
C GLN A 96 -12.54 9.89 -6.67
N ILE A 97 -11.55 9.16 -6.15
CA ILE A 97 -10.84 9.49 -4.91
C ILE A 97 -9.33 9.35 -5.13
N MET A 98 -8.54 10.16 -4.45
CA MET A 98 -7.09 10.01 -4.42
C MET A 98 -6.52 10.20 -3.02
N ALA A 99 -5.37 9.57 -2.81
CA ALA A 99 -4.46 9.87 -1.73
C ALA A 99 -3.37 10.84 -2.22
N LEU A 100 -3.08 11.88 -1.43
CA LEU A 100 -1.85 12.66 -1.54
C LEU A 100 -0.77 11.99 -0.69
N MET A 101 0.32 11.59 -1.33
CA MET A 101 1.44 10.92 -0.69
C MET A 101 2.45 11.93 -0.14
N GLY A 102 3.30 11.51 0.80
CA GLY A 102 4.36 12.35 1.38
C GLY A 102 5.43 12.84 0.40
N ASP A 103 5.48 12.29 -0.82
CA ASP A 103 6.33 12.73 -1.93
C ASP A 103 5.58 13.62 -2.95
N GLY A 104 4.34 14.03 -2.65
CA GLY A 104 3.52 14.87 -3.51
C GLY A 104 2.78 14.13 -4.62
N ARG A 105 3.03 12.82 -4.81
CA ARG A 105 2.28 12.02 -5.78
C ARG A 105 0.82 11.88 -5.35
N ARG A 106 -0.06 11.80 -6.34
CA ARG A 106 -1.51 11.59 -6.17
C ARG A 106 -1.87 10.24 -6.77
N ILE A 107 -2.43 9.35 -5.95
CA ILE A 107 -2.72 7.97 -6.36
C ILE A 107 -4.15 7.57 -6.03
N SER A 108 -4.80 6.86 -6.94
CA SER A 108 -6.10 6.23 -6.68
C SER A 108 -5.92 4.88 -5.98
N PRO A 109 -6.90 4.43 -5.18
CA PRO A 109 -6.86 3.09 -4.60
C PRO A 109 -7.04 2.01 -5.67
N HIS A 110 -6.62 0.79 -5.35
CA HIS A 110 -6.86 -0.39 -6.16
C HIS A 110 -8.36 -0.57 -6.42
N GLY A 111 -8.69 -1.16 -7.57
CA GLY A 111 -10.04 -1.21 -8.13
C GLY A 111 -11.12 -1.57 -7.11
N TYR A 112 -12.01 -0.61 -6.84
CA TYR A 112 -13.09 -0.69 -5.88
C TYR A 112 -14.32 0.01 -6.46
N LYS A 113 -15.51 -0.56 -6.19
CA LYS A 113 -16.79 0.00 -6.60
C LYS A 113 -17.83 -0.21 -5.51
N GLN A 114 -18.62 0.81 -5.25
CA GLN A 114 -19.70 0.74 -4.27
C GLN A 114 -20.89 1.56 -4.75
N LYS A 115 -22.11 1.01 -4.61
CA LYS A 115 -23.34 1.74 -4.91
C LYS A 115 -23.79 2.50 -3.67
N PHE A 116 -24.25 3.73 -3.90
CA PHE A 116 -24.83 4.61 -2.90
C PHE A 116 -26.22 5.03 -3.33
N LYS A 117 -27.15 5.07 -2.38
CA LYS A 117 -28.41 5.80 -2.48
C LYS A 117 -28.14 7.30 -2.36
N ARG A 118 -29.17 8.10 -2.62
CA ARG A 118 -29.14 9.56 -2.39
C ARG A 118 -28.84 9.85 -0.92
N GLY A 119 -27.84 10.69 -0.63
CA GLY A 119 -27.48 11.11 0.73
C GLY A 119 -26.98 9.98 1.62
N GLU A 120 -26.63 8.83 1.06
CA GLU A 120 -26.10 7.71 1.84
C GLU A 120 -24.62 7.94 2.15
N SER A 121 -24.23 7.62 3.38
CA SER A 121 -22.84 7.61 3.82
C SER A 121 -22.41 6.18 4.15
N ILE A 122 -21.28 5.74 3.58
CA ILE A 122 -20.76 4.38 3.74
C ILE A 122 -19.27 4.46 4.07
N SER A 123 -18.84 3.72 5.09
CA SER A 123 -17.43 3.52 5.41
C SER A 123 -16.89 2.27 4.71
N MET A 124 -15.73 2.39 4.08
CA MET A 124 -15.06 1.30 3.36
C MET A 124 -13.54 1.35 3.52
N THR A 125 -12.90 0.19 3.48
CA THR A 125 -11.43 0.09 3.47
C THR A 125 -10.92 0.12 2.03
N LEU A 126 -10.14 1.14 1.70
CA LEU A 126 -9.49 1.32 0.41
C LEU A 126 -7.99 1.00 0.52
N SER A 127 -7.46 0.28 -0.47
CA SER A 127 -6.03 -0.06 -0.55
C SER A 127 -5.33 0.80 -1.58
N PHE A 128 -4.31 1.54 -1.18
CA PHE A 128 -3.49 2.37 -2.06
C PHE A 128 -2.21 1.66 -2.52
N GLY A 129 -2.01 0.40 -2.12
CA GLY A 129 -0.85 -0.40 -2.52
C GLY A 129 0.33 -0.22 -1.59
N ASN A 130 1.51 -0.63 -2.08
CA ASN A 130 2.74 -0.67 -1.32
C ASN A 130 3.64 0.54 -1.65
N HIS A 131 3.87 1.39 -0.66
CA HIS A 131 4.63 2.63 -0.80
C HIS A 131 5.49 2.91 0.43
N LYS A 132 6.72 3.37 0.21
CA LYS A 132 7.62 3.81 1.29
C LYS A 132 7.16 5.12 1.94
N THR A 133 6.46 5.97 1.19
CA THR A 133 5.93 7.25 1.67
C THR A 133 4.54 7.10 2.30
N PRO A 134 4.21 7.88 3.35
CA PRO A 134 2.90 7.83 3.99
C PRO A 134 1.84 8.50 3.12
N ILE A 135 0.57 8.18 3.39
CA ILE A 135 -0.55 9.00 2.94
C ILE A 135 -0.64 10.22 3.86
N LEU A 136 -0.81 11.41 3.30
CA LEU A 136 -1.02 12.65 4.06
C LEU A 136 -2.49 13.09 4.03
N GLN A 137 -3.17 12.88 2.91
CA GLN A 137 -4.56 13.31 2.72
C GLN A 137 -5.32 12.35 1.82
N ILE A 138 -6.62 12.18 2.08
CA ILE A 138 -7.57 11.55 1.17
C ILE A 138 -8.60 12.59 0.75
N TYR A 139 -8.85 12.71 -0.55
CA TYR A 139 -9.79 13.72 -1.07
C TYR A 139 -10.49 13.27 -2.35
N THR A 140 -11.65 13.87 -2.61
CA THR A 140 -12.42 13.79 -3.85
C THR A 140 -12.42 15.16 -4.54
N ARG A 141 -12.96 15.21 -5.75
CA ARG A 141 -13.19 16.45 -6.51
C ARG A 141 -14.65 16.52 -6.95
N GLN A 142 -15.29 17.65 -6.67
CA GLN A 142 -16.68 17.95 -7.07
C GLN A 142 -16.72 18.71 -8.40
#